data_AF-A0A927M5Q4-F1
#
_entry.id   AF-A0A927M5Q4-F1
#
_cell.length_a   1.000
_cell.length_b   1.000
_cell.length_c   1.000
_cell.angle_alpha   90.00
_cell.angle_beta   90.00
_cell.angle_gamma   90.00
#
_symmetry.space_group_name_H-M   'P 1'
#
loop_
_entity.id
_entity.type
_entity.pdbx_description
1 polymer ?
#
loop_
_entity_poly.entity_id
_entity_poly.type
_entity_poly.pdbx_seq_one_letter_code
_entity_poly.pdbx_strand_id
1 'polypeptide(L)'
;MRGDLVRKLAIRCLSAGLAVLSFLTLALTSAEPVGLALAVAAAASVWAERRINPRSDLVAEPVLLIAGVLVGYARLVPEARWTLVVTGAALLGLTLAERPLRDAAQWEVRSANLGVRSSPLLVAGRLGPAVLLLLVALAASAALTLPAWPALILTVLVGAVCAGGAIAPIALRRLRPSAGQSPVTQALRRHQPEFLLYFSAPPGSEYQVMMWLPYLERIGRPFMVLLREPNFLAPVAAATSAPVVVCPTPRSIDEALVPSLRVAFYVNHGAKNSHSIRFAHLTHIQLHHGDSDKAPSANPVSAIFDKIFVAGQAAIDRYARNGVVIPREKFAIVGRPQVESIAVTREPIRERAEKVVLYTPTWTGHHADVDYCSLPVGETLVRGLLDRGTTVILRAHPYTSQNPASARQLARLEQVLAEHRAATGRQHVFGADAARKMTLVECVNRSHALVSDVSAVISDYLYSGKPYAVTDRVGEGEQFVQSFPLAGSGYVLRSDMSNLDDVLDQLLGTDPLEETRWQTRTRYLGDFPAQTYADGFLDEARRHLDAGAGASAVPAPRPAPVP
;
A
#
# COMPACT_ATOMS: atom_id res chain seq x y z
N MET A 1 18.58 -6.68 -1.31
CA MET A 1 18.79 -5.53 -2.23
C MET A 1 19.88 -5.77 -3.28
N ARG A 2 21.07 -6.30 -2.96
CA ARG A 2 22.16 -6.51 -3.95
C ARG A 2 21.77 -7.42 -5.14
N GLY A 3 21.05 -8.52 -4.91
CA GLY A 3 20.66 -9.45 -5.99
C GLY A 3 19.68 -8.88 -7.01
N ASP A 4 18.73 -8.04 -6.57
CA ASP A 4 17.76 -7.40 -7.47
C ASP A 4 18.42 -6.32 -8.35
N LEU A 5 19.37 -5.56 -7.78
CA LEU A 5 20.16 -4.59 -8.54
C LEU A 5 21.06 -5.27 -9.57
N VAL A 6 21.76 -6.35 -9.19
CA VAL A 6 22.60 -7.13 -10.10
C VAL A 6 21.77 -7.72 -11.25
N ARG A 7 20.59 -8.28 -10.94
CA ARG A 7 19.68 -8.81 -11.96
C ARG A 7 19.23 -7.73 -12.95
N LYS A 8 18.87 -6.54 -12.45
CA LYS A 8 18.47 -5.38 -13.27
C LYS A 8 19.61 -4.87 -14.14
N LEU A 9 20.83 -4.81 -13.62
CA LEU A 9 22.00 -4.37 -14.37
C LEU A 9 22.40 -5.40 -15.44
N ALA A 10 22.41 -6.68 -15.09
CA ALA A 10 22.77 -7.75 -16.02
C ALA A 10 21.83 -7.80 -17.23
N ILE A 11 20.51 -7.72 -17.01
CA ILE A 11 19.55 -7.72 -18.12
C ILE A 11 19.67 -6.46 -18.99
N ARG A 12 19.98 -5.30 -18.38
CA ARG A 12 20.22 -4.04 -19.10
C ARG A 12 21.46 -4.10 -19.99
N CYS A 13 22.56 -4.65 -19.48
CA CYS A 13 23.77 -4.85 -20.27
C CYS A 13 23.53 -5.82 -21.43
N LEU A 14 22.76 -6.89 -21.18
CA LEU A 14 22.42 -7.87 -22.21
C LEU A 14 21.55 -7.28 -23.32
N SER A 15 20.49 -6.53 -22.97
CA SER A 15 19.58 -5.93 -23.94
C SER A 15 20.27 -4.87 -24.81
N ALA A 16 21.02 -3.96 -24.19
CA ALA A 16 21.78 -2.94 -24.90
C ALA A 16 22.90 -3.57 -25.75
N GLY A 17 23.65 -4.54 -25.19
CA GLY A 17 24.73 -5.22 -25.88
C GLY A 17 24.25 -5.96 -27.13
N LEU A 18 23.17 -6.74 -27.02
CA LEU A 18 22.60 -7.46 -28.17
C LEU A 18 22.05 -6.51 -29.24
N ALA A 19 21.41 -5.41 -28.86
CA ALA A 19 20.90 -4.42 -29.82
C ALA A 19 22.04 -3.74 -30.59
N VAL A 20 23.12 -3.36 -29.89
CA VAL A 20 24.32 -2.79 -30.52
C VAL A 20 25.00 -3.80 -31.44
N LEU A 21 25.22 -5.04 -30.97
CA LEU A 21 25.85 -6.09 -31.79
C LEU A 21 25.03 -6.42 -33.03
N SER A 22 23.71 -6.51 -32.90
CA SER A 22 22.80 -6.71 -34.04
C SER A 22 22.94 -5.57 -35.06
N PHE A 23 22.86 -4.32 -34.60
CA PHE A 23 23.01 -3.15 -35.47
C PHE A 23 24.37 -3.13 -36.18
N LEU A 24 25.47 -3.28 -35.45
CA LEU A 24 26.82 -3.26 -36.02
C LEU A 24 27.04 -4.40 -37.03
N THR A 25 26.53 -5.60 -36.74
CA THR A 25 26.62 -6.74 -37.67
C THR A 25 25.85 -6.43 -38.96
N LEU A 26 24.58 -5.99 -38.85
CA LEU A 26 23.76 -5.69 -40.03
C LEU A 26 24.27 -4.47 -40.82
N ALA A 27 24.85 -3.49 -40.14
CA ALA A 27 25.32 -2.25 -40.76
C ALA A 27 26.72 -2.38 -41.40
N LEU A 28 27.63 -3.12 -40.77
CA LEU A 28 29.06 -3.10 -41.14
C LEU A 28 29.55 -4.40 -41.81
N THR A 29 28.80 -5.50 -41.74
CA THR A 29 29.24 -6.80 -42.29
C THR A 29 28.21 -7.36 -43.28
N SER A 30 28.59 -8.39 -44.03
CA SER A 30 27.69 -9.17 -44.91
C SER A 30 27.18 -10.45 -44.24
N ALA A 31 26.98 -10.41 -42.93
CA ALA A 31 26.50 -11.54 -42.13
C ALA A 31 25.03 -11.33 -41.72
N GLU A 32 24.16 -11.11 -42.69
CA GLU A 32 22.75 -10.78 -42.46
C GLU A 32 22.01 -11.83 -41.60
N PRO A 33 22.16 -13.15 -41.80
CA PRO A 33 21.48 -14.15 -40.96
C PRO A 33 21.88 -14.05 -39.48
N VAL A 34 23.15 -13.79 -39.20
CA VAL A 34 23.66 -13.62 -37.83
C VAL A 34 23.12 -12.34 -37.21
N GLY A 35 23.17 -11.23 -37.96
CA GLY A 35 22.66 -9.94 -37.50
C GLY A 35 21.15 -9.96 -37.21
N LEU A 36 20.35 -10.64 -38.03
CA LEU A 36 18.91 -10.82 -37.84
C LEU A 36 18.59 -11.74 -36.66
N ALA A 37 19.34 -12.83 -36.46
CA ALA A 37 19.21 -13.69 -35.28
C ALA A 37 19.52 -12.92 -33.99
N LEU A 38 20.57 -12.08 -34.00
CA LEU A 38 20.89 -11.17 -32.90
C LEU A 38 19.77 -10.15 -32.67
N ALA A 39 19.10 -9.67 -33.72
CA ALA A 39 17.98 -8.73 -33.59
C ALA A 39 16.79 -9.35 -32.84
N VAL A 40 16.46 -10.61 -33.17
CA VAL A 40 15.40 -11.36 -32.48
C VAL A 40 15.78 -11.63 -31.02
N ALA A 41 17.02 -12.03 -30.77
CA ALA A 41 17.54 -12.22 -29.40
C ALA A 41 17.51 -10.92 -28.58
N ALA A 42 17.88 -9.79 -29.18
CA ALA A 42 17.80 -8.48 -28.57
C ALA A 42 16.34 -8.06 -28.27
N ALA A 43 15.41 -8.29 -29.18
CA ALA A 43 13.99 -8.02 -28.93
C ALA A 43 13.45 -8.84 -27.74
N ALA A 44 13.86 -10.12 -27.64
CA ALA A 44 13.50 -10.99 -26.52
C ALA A 44 14.11 -10.51 -25.19
N SER A 45 15.36 -10.05 -25.19
CA SER A 45 16.01 -9.53 -23.97
C SER A 45 15.41 -8.18 -23.53
N VAL A 46 15.05 -7.29 -24.47
CA VAL A 46 14.29 -6.06 -24.17
C VAL A 46 12.92 -6.38 -23.58
N TRP A 47 12.23 -7.42 -24.09
CA TRP A 47 10.97 -7.87 -23.50
C TRP A 47 11.14 -8.40 -22.07
N ALA A 48 12.20 -9.18 -21.82
CA ALA A 48 12.53 -9.66 -20.48
C ALA A 48 12.88 -8.51 -19.53
N GLU A 49 13.65 -7.51 -19.98
CA GLU A 49 13.96 -6.31 -19.20
C GLU A 49 12.69 -5.56 -18.82
N ARG A 50 11.74 -5.37 -19.74
CA ARG A 50 10.45 -4.71 -19.44
C ARG A 50 9.66 -5.43 -18.35
N ARG A 51 9.79 -6.75 -18.21
CA ARG A 51 9.15 -7.51 -17.12
C ARG A 51 9.89 -7.34 -15.79
N ILE A 52 11.22 -7.27 -15.83
CA ILE A 52 12.06 -7.14 -14.63
C ILE A 52 12.07 -5.69 -14.10
N ASN A 53 12.06 -4.72 -15.01
CA ASN A 53 12.08 -3.29 -14.72
C ASN A 53 11.07 -2.53 -15.61
N PRO A 54 9.77 -2.53 -15.28
CA PRO A 54 8.74 -1.87 -16.09
C PRO A 54 8.93 -0.35 -16.28
N ARG A 55 9.80 0.27 -15.48
CA ARG A 55 10.10 1.70 -15.50
C ARG A 55 11.33 2.06 -16.35
N SER A 56 12.03 1.09 -16.95
CA SER A 56 13.19 1.42 -17.79
C SER A 56 12.75 2.16 -19.07
N ASP A 57 13.53 3.18 -19.42
CA ASP A 57 13.36 3.92 -20.66
C ASP A 57 14.17 3.23 -21.76
N LEU A 58 13.49 2.43 -22.57
CA LEU A 58 14.05 1.49 -23.53
C LEU A 58 13.86 2.00 -24.97
N VAL A 59 14.15 3.28 -25.23
CA VAL A 59 13.99 3.87 -26.57
C VAL A 59 15.17 3.54 -27.47
N ALA A 60 16.39 3.49 -26.93
CA ALA A 60 17.60 3.31 -27.73
C ALA A 60 17.66 1.92 -28.39
N GLU A 61 17.28 0.87 -27.69
CA GLU A 61 17.40 -0.51 -28.15
C GLU A 61 16.46 -0.79 -29.33
N PRO A 62 15.14 -0.51 -29.27
CA PRO A 62 14.26 -0.63 -30.42
C PRO A 62 14.68 0.25 -31.60
N VAL A 63 15.22 1.46 -31.36
CA VAL A 63 15.73 2.32 -32.44
C VAL A 63 16.91 1.68 -33.17
N LEU A 64 17.87 1.11 -32.44
CA LEU A 64 19.00 0.38 -33.01
C LEU A 64 18.52 -0.86 -33.79
N LEU A 65 17.55 -1.59 -33.24
CA LEU A 65 16.96 -2.76 -33.91
C LEU A 65 16.21 -2.39 -35.18
N ILE A 66 15.41 -1.33 -35.16
CA ILE A 66 14.73 -0.79 -36.35
C ILE A 66 15.79 -0.47 -37.42
N ALA A 67 16.81 0.32 -37.07
CA ALA A 67 17.85 0.71 -38.01
C ALA A 67 18.61 -0.50 -38.59
N GLY A 68 19.03 -1.44 -37.74
CA GLY A 68 19.78 -2.62 -38.16
C GLY A 68 18.97 -3.52 -39.08
N VAL A 69 17.74 -3.87 -38.66
CA VAL A 69 16.86 -4.75 -39.44
C VAL A 69 16.52 -4.12 -40.80
N LEU A 70 16.26 -2.82 -40.86
CA LEU A 70 16.00 -2.13 -42.14
C LEU A 70 17.21 -2.18 -43.08
N VAL A 71 18.43 -1.98 -42.56
CA VAL A 71 19.66 -2.08 -43.37
C VAL A 71 19.85 -3.50 -43.90
N GLY A 72 19.71 -4.51 -43.04
CA GLY A 72 19.81 -5.92 -43.44
C GLY A 72 18.76 -6.28 -44.49
N TYR A 73 17.50 -5.89 -44.28
CA TYR A 73 16.41 -6.16 -45.20
C TYR A 73 16.64 -5.46 -46.55
N ALA A 74 17.05 -4.20 -46.57
CA ALA A 74 17.30 -3.48 -47.81
C ALA A 74 18.46 -4.05 -48.65
N ARG A 75 19.40 -4.78 -48.03
CA ARG A 75 20.45 -5.53 -48.73
C ARG A 75 19.92 -6.83 -49.34
N LEU A 76 19.11 -7.55 -48.59
CA LEU A 76 18.52 -8.83 -49.04
C LEU A 76 17.42 -8.64 -50.09
N VAL A 77 16.65 -7.55 -50.02
CA VAL A 77 15.54 -7.25 -50.92
C VAL A 77 15.61 -5.77 -51.38
N PRO A 78 16.46 -5.43 -52.36
CA PRO A 78 16.70 -4.05 -52.78
C PRO A 78 15.47 -3.31 -53.31
N GLU A 79 14.50 -4.03 -53.89
CA GLU A 79 13.27 -3.47 -54.43
C GLU A 79 12.34 -2.91 -53.34
N ALA A 80 12.53 -3.33 -52.08
CA ALA A 80 11.69 -2.93 -50.95
C ALA A 80 12.09 -1.60 -50.29
N ARG A 81 13.15 -0.92 -50.77
CA ARG A 81 13.77 0.25 -50.10
C ARG A 81 12.77 1.32 -49.64
N TRP A 82 11.87 1.76 -50.51
CA TRP A 82 10.89 2.79 -50.16
C TRP A 82 9.84 2.29 -49.15
N THR A 83 9.37 1.06 -49.31
CA THR A 83 8.47 0.40 -48.34
C THR A 83 9.11 0.29 -46.97
N LEU A 84 10.41 -0.04 -46.91
CA LEU A 84 11.19 -0.12 -45.69
C LEU A 84 11.40 1.25 -45.04
N VAL A 85 11.65 2.31 -45.83
CA VAL A 85 11.74 3.69 -45.31
C VAL A 85 10.43 4.10 -44.62
N VAL A 86 9.28 3.86 -45.24
CA VAL A 86 7.98 4.20 -44.66
C VAL A 86 7.69 3.33 -43.41
N THR A 87 8.01 2.04 -43.48
CA THR A 87 7.84 1.12 -42.33
C THR A 87 8.72 1.56 -41.15
N GLY A 88 9.97 1.93 -41.43
CA GLY A 88 10.91 2.43 -40.44
C GLY A 88 10.46 3.73 -39.79
N ALA A 89 9.98 4.69 -40.58
CA ALA A 89 9.42 5.94 -40.08
C ALA A 89 8.20 5.69 -39.16
N ALA A 90 7.32 4.77 -39.54
CA ALA A 90 6.15 4.40 -38.72
C ALA A 90 6.54 3.71 -37.41
N LEU A 91 7.47 2.73 -37.45
CA LEU A 91 8.00 2.06 -36.25
C LEU A 91 8.72 3.02 -35.31
N LEU A 92 9.50 3.96 -35.86
CA LEU A 92 10.16 5.01 -35.09
C LEU A 92 9.13 5.92 -34.41
N GLY A 93 8.10 6.36 -35.15
CA GLY A 93 6.99 7.15 -34.61
C GLY A 93 6.28 6.43 -33.45
N LEU A 94 6.02 5.13 -33.58
CA LEU A 94 5.42 4.32 -32.51
C LEU A 94 6.34 4.18 -31.28
N THR A 95 7.63 3.99 -31.51
CA THR A 95 8.64 3.89 -30.43
C THR A 95 8.74 5.20 -29.66
N LEU A 96 8.78 6.34 -30.37
CA LEU A 96 8.85 7.67 -29.76
C LEU A 96 7.53 8.08 -29.08
N ALA A 97 6.39 7.63 -29.59
CA ALA A 97 5.09 7.88 -28.98
C ALA A 97 4.85 7.06 -27.71
N GLU A 98 5.58 5.96 -27.49
CA GLU A 98 5.34 5.05 -26.38
C GLU A 98 5.38 5.74 -25.01
N ARG A 99 6.46 6.48 -24.72
CA ARG A 99 6.65 7.13 -23.43
C ARG A 99 5.62 8.23 -23.17
N PRO A 100 5.41 9.21 -24.08
CA PRO A 100 4.36 10.21 -23.92
C PRO A 100 2.96 9.62 -23.71
N LEU A 101 2.63 8.55 -24.43
CA LEU A 101 1.33 7.87 -24.29
C LEU A 101 1.20 7.13 -22.96
N ARG A 102 2.27 6.46 -22.52
CA ARG A 102 2.31 5.78 -21.22
C ARG A 102 2.19 6.78 -20.08
N ASP A 103 2.92 7.89 -20.16
CA ASP A 103 2.85 8.97 -19.17
C ASP A 103 1.43 9.56 -19.14
N ALA A 104 0.85 9.88 -20.31
CA ALA A 104 -0.54 10.33 -20.40
C ALA A 104 -1.54 9.35 -19.76
N ALA A 105 -1.34 8.04 -19.96
CA ALA A 105 -2.17 6.98 -19.38
C ALA A 105 -2.05 6.85 -17.84
N GLN A 106 -0.95 7.34 -17.25
CA GLN A 106 -0.79 7.38 -15.79
C GLN A 106 -1.57 8.52 -15.15
N TRP A 107 -1.87 9.59 -15.89
CA TRP A 107 -2.62 10.74 -15.42
C TRP A 107 -4.14 10.61 -15.60
N GLU A 108 -4.61 9.49 -16.13
CA GLU A 108 -6.04 9.27 -16.33
C GLU A 108 -6.76 8.78 -15.08
N VAL A 109 -8.02 9.20 -14.97
CA VAL A 109 -8.95 8.68 -13.97
C VAL A 109 -9.26 7.23 -14.28
N ARG A 110 -9.07 6.37 -13.28
CA ARG A 110 -9.44 4.95 -13.33
C ARG A 110 -10.50 4.70 -12.27
N SER A 111 -11.44 3.82 -12.56
CA SER A 111 -12.48 3.46 -11.59
C SER A 111 -12.72 1.97 -11.57
N ALA A 112 -13.09 1.47 -10.41
CA ALA A 112 -13.69 0.16 -10.21
C ALA A 112 -15.02 0.34 -9.46
N ASN A 113 -15.92 -0.65 -9.58
CA ASN A 113 -17.22 -0.67 -8.90
C ASN A 113 -18.13 0.54 -9.21
N LEU A 114 -17.90 1.26 -10.32
CA LEU A 114 -18.64 2.47 -10.71
C LEU A 114 -19.42 2.31 -12.03
N GLY A 115 -19.42 1.12 -12.64
CA GLY A 115 -20.12 0.86 -13.91
C GLY A 115 -19.59 1.63 -15.14
N VAL A 116 -18.49 2.37 -14.99
CA VAL A 116 -17.82 3.11 -16.06
C VAL A 116 -16.64 2.30 -16.57
N ARG A 117 -16.62 2.02 -17.88
CA ARG A 117 -15.45 1.39 -18.51
C ARG A 117 -14.27 2.34 -18.45
N SER A 118 -13.17 1.87 -17.87
CA SER A 118 -11.89 2.58 -17.86
C SER A 118 -11.39 2.85 -19.29
N SER A 119 -10.76 4.02 -19.45
CA SER A 119 -10.34 4.67 -20.70
C SER A 119 -9.55 3.77 -21.69
N PRO A 120 -9.61 4.06 -23.01
CA PRO A 120 -8.91 3.29 -24.06
C PRO A 120 -7.36 3.39 -24.04
N LEU A 121 -6.74 4.18 -23.14
CA LEU A 121 -5.28 4.25 -23.00
C LEU A 121 -4.62 2.99 -22.42
N LEU A 122 -5.39 1.92 -22.17
CA LEU A 122 -4.84 0.57 -21.93
C LEU A 122 -3.95 0.09 -23.10
N VAL A 123 -4.19 0.60 -24.32
CA VAL A 123 -3.35 0.33 -25.51
C VAL A 123 -1.91 0.86 -25.31
N ALA A 124 -1.72 1.97 -24.58
CA ALA A 124 -0.39 2.55 -24.33
C ALA A 124 0.53 1.58 -23.57
N GLY A 125 -0.02 0.78 -22.66
CA GLY A 125 0.74 -0.27 -21.96
C GLY A 125 1.16 -1.45 -22.84
N ARG A 126 0.55 -1.60 -24.02
CA ARG A 126 0.83 -2.69 -24.98
C ARG A 126 1.63 -2.25 -26.20
N LEU A 127 1.84 -0.95 -26.39
CA LEU A 127 2.55 -0.39 -27.53
C LEU A 127 3.99 -0.90 -27.63
N GLY A 128 4.75 -0.87 -26.54
CA GLY A 128 6.12 -1.38 -26.55
C GLY A 128 6.24 -2.86 -26.91
N PRO A 129 5.50 -3.78 -26.27
CA PRO A 129 5.44 -5.18 -26.71
C PRO A 129 5.00 -5.35 -28.17
N ALA A 130 4.04 -4.56 -28.65
CA ALA A 130 3.61 -4.59 -30.04
C ALA A 130 4.73 -4.17 -31.01
N VAL A 131 5.49 -3.11 -30.69
CA VAL A 131 6.66 -2.68 -31.49
C VAL A 131 7.73 -3.78 -31.53
N LEU A 132 8.01 -4.45 -30.41
CA LEU A 132 8.97 -5.56 -30.39
C LEU A 132 8.49 -6.75 -31.25
N LEU A 133 7.19 -7.07 -31.23
CA LEU A 133 6.61 -8.12 -32.08
C LEU A 133 6.68 -7.73 -33.57
N LEU A 134 6.39 -6.48 -33.91
CA LEU A 134 6.55 -5.96 -35.27
C LEU A 134 8.01 -6.07 -35.73
N LEU A 135 8.98 -5.78 -34.85
CA LEU A 135 10.41 -5.90 -35.13
C LEU A 135 10.85 -7.34 -35.38
N VAL A 136 10.37 -8.28 -34.56
CA VAL A 136 10.64 -9.71 -34.76
C VAL A 136 10.02 -10.19 -36.09
N ALA A 137 8.80 -9.77 -36.40
CA ALA A 137 8.14 -10.10 -37.67
C ALA A 137 8.89 -9.51 -38.88
N LEU A 138 9.38 -8.27 -38.76
CA LEU A 138 10.19 -7.62 -39.80
C LEU A 138 11.53 -8.34 -40.00
N ALA A 139 12.21 -8.72 -38.91
CA ALA A 139 13.46 -9.48 -38.98
C ALA A 139 13.26 -10.88 -39.61
N ALA A 140 12.16 -11.56 -39.27
CA ALA A 140 11.80 -12.85 -39.87
C ALA A 140 11.48 -12.70 -41.37
N SER A 141 10.76 -11.65 -41.76
CA SER A 141 10.45 -11.37 -43.17
C SER A 141 11.71 -11.06 -43.98
N ALA A 142 12.67 -10.35 -43.39
CA ALA A 142 13.99 -10.12 -43.98
C ALA A 142 14.75 -11.45 -44.18
N ALA A 143 14.79 -12.30 -43.15
CA ALA A 143 15.49 -13.59 -43.20
C ALA A 143 14.90 -14.56 -44.23
N LEU A 144 13.58 -14.49 -44.45
CA LEU A 144 12.85 -15.27 -45.44
C LEU A 144 12.71 -14.58 -46.80
N THR A 145 13.39 -13.44 -47.00
CA THR A 145 13.37 -12.64 -48.24
C THR A 145 11.96 -12.33 -48.78
N LEU A 146 11.00 -12.16 -47.87
CA LEU A 146 9.60 -11.86 -48.22
C LEU A 146 9.45 -10.41 -48.72
N PRO A 147 8.38 -10.09 -49.47
CA PRO A 147 8.02 -8.71 -49.78
C PRO A 147 7.78 -7.89 -48.50
N ALA A 148 8.20 -6.62 -48.46
CA ALA A 148 8.08 -5.79 -47.25
C ALA A 148 6.68 -5.16 -47.03
N TRP A 149 5.79 -5.21 -48.02
CA TRP A 149 4.47 -4.58 -47.94
C TRP A 149 3.56 -5.14 -46.83
N PRO A 150 3.58 -6.44 -46.46
CA PRO A 150 2.78 -6.95 -45.34
C PRO A 150 3.24 -6.37 -44.00
N ALA A 151 4.55 -6.20 -43.81
CA ALA A 151 5.12 -5.60 -42.60
C ALA A 151 4.73 -4.11 -42.48
N LEU A 152 4.70 -3.39 -43.60
CA LEU A 152 4.17 -2.02 -43.65
C LEU A 152 2.70 -1.97 -43.24
N ILE A 153 1.85 -2.81 -43.85
CA ILE A 153 0.41 -2.85 -43.52
C ILE A 153 0.21 -3.13 -42.04
N LEU A 154 0.90 -4.13 -41.47
CA LEU A 154 0.76 -4.48 -40.06
C LEU A 154 1.22 -3.33 -39.14
N THR A 155 2.31 -2.65 -39.49
CA THR A 155 2.80 -1.48 -38.76
C THR A 155 1.81 -0.32 -38.80
N VAL A 156 1.24 -0.03 -39.98
CA VAL A 156 0.22 1.00 -40.16
C VAL A 156 -1.06 0.66 -39.38
N LEU A 157 -1.49 -0.61 -39.36
CA LEU A 157 -2.65 -1.05 -38.59
C LEU A 157 -2.43 -0.85 -37.09
N VAL A 158 -1.28 -1.24 -36.55
CA VAL A 158 -0.92 -0.97 -35.14
C VAL A 158 -0.87 0.53 -34.87
N GLY A 159 -0.30 1.31 -35.79
CA GLY A 159 -0.28 2.78 -35.71
C GLY A 159 -1.67 3.39 -35.70
N ALA A 160 -2.59 2.92 -36.56
CA ALA A 160 -3.97 3.37 -36.62
C ALA A 160 -4.74 3.02 -35.33
N VAL A 161 -4.54 1.82 -34.78
CA VAL A 161 -5.11 1.42 -33.48
C VAL A 161 -4.59 2.31 -32.36
N CYS A 162 -3.30 2.66 -32.36
CA CYS A 162 -2.73 3.57 -31.36
C CYS A 162 -3.23 5.01 -31.54
N ALA A 163 -3.34 5.49 -32.77
CA ALA A 163 -3.85 6.80 -33.08
C ALA A 163 -5.32 6.94 -32.66
N GLY A 164 -6.18 5.98 -33.03
CA GLY A 164 -7.61 5.99 -32.69
C GLY A 164 -7.89 5.66 -31.21
N GLY A 165 -7.13 4.74 -30.62
CA GLY A 165 -7.33 4.28 -29.24
C GLY A 165 -6.69 5.18 -28.19
N ALA A 166 -5.65 5.95 -28.53
CA ALA A 166 -4.91 6.73 -27.55
C ALA A 166 -4.72 8.21 -27.90
N ILE A 167 -4.16 8.51 -29.07
CA ILE A 167 -3.81 9.89 -29.44
C ILE A 167 -5.08 10.73 -29.65
N ALA A 168 -6.04 10.24 -30.42
CA ALA A 168 -7.26 10.97 -30.74
C ALA A 168 -8.11 11.26 -29.49
N PRO A 169 -8.37 10.32 -28.55
CA PRO A 169 -9.06 10.63 -27.31
C PRO A 169 -8.37 11.71 -26.46
N ILE A 170 -7.03 11.67 -26.35
CA ILE A 170 -6.26 12.69 -25.61
C ILE A 170 -6.42 14.05 -26.29
N ALA A 171 -6.25 14.12 -27.62
CA ALA A 171 -6.38 15.34 -28.39
C ALA A 171 -7.81 15.91 -28.28
N LEU A 172 -8.84 15.08 -28.44
CA LEU A 172 -10.24 15.46 -28.32
C LEU A 172 -10.57 16.02 -26.92
N ARG A 173 -10.04 15.41 -25.84
CA ARG A 173 -10.22 15.93 -24.47
C ARG A 173 -9.53 17.27 -24.23
N ARG A 174 -8.39 17.51 -24.89
CA ARG A 174 -7.71 18.82 -24.83
C ARG A 174 -8.48 19.90 -25.60
N LEU A 175 -9.06 19.54 -26.74
CA LEU A 175 -9.83 20.46 -27.59
C LEU A 175 -11.25 20.72 -27.05
N ARG A 176 -11.82 19.76 -26.31
CA ARG A 176 -13.15 19.86 -25.68
C ARG A 176 -13.04 19.54 -24.19
N PRO A 177 -12.55 20.48 -23.35
CA PRO A 177 -12.57 20.31 -21.91
C PRO A 177 -14.02 20.31 -21.42
N SER A 178 -14.60 19.12 -21.24
CA SER A 178 -15.90 18.98 -20.61
C SER A 178 -15.78 19.25 -19.12
N ALA A 179 -15.97 20.51 -18.71
CA ALA A 179 -16.15 20.86 -17.31
C ALA A 179 -17.36 20.08 -16.76
N GLY A 180 -17.09 19.08 -15.90
CA GLY A 180 -18.12 18.34 -15.15
C GLY A 180 -18.91 17.26 -15.89
N GLN A 181 -18.55 16.87 -17.12
CA GLN A 181 -19.29 15.87 -17.91
C GLN A 181 -18.53 14.55 -18.16
N SER A 182 -17.44 14.27 -17.44
CA SER A 182 -16.75 12.99 -17.61
C SER A 182 -17.70 11.82 -17.25
N PRO A 183 -17.61 10.65 -17.90
CA PRO A 183 -18.43 9.49 -17.54
C PRO A 183 -18.30 9.11 -16.06
N VAL A 184 -17.11 9.29 -15.47
CA VAL A 184 -16.86 9.08 -14.04
C VAL A 184 -17.65 10.10 -13.20
N THR A 185 -17.56 11.39 -13.52
CA THR A 185 -18.31 12.45 -12.84
C THR A 185 -19.82 12.19 -12.90
N GLN A 186 -20.34 11.82 -14.07
CA GLN A 186 -21.76 11.51 -14.25
C GLN A 186 -22.19 10.30 -13.43
N ALA A 187 -21.38 9.23 -13.41
CA ALA A 187 -21.66 8.04 -12.61
C ALA A 187 -21.63 8.35 -11.11
N LEU A 188 -20.66 9.13 -10.63
CA LEU A 188 -20.61 9.58 -9.24
C LEU A 188 -21.80 10.46 -8.87
N ARG A 189 -22.23 11.35 -9.78
CA ARG A 189 -23.46 12.15 -9.59
C ARG A 189 -24.71 11.29 -9.55
N ARG A 190 -24.75 10.12 -10.20
CA ARG A 190 -25.88 9.19 -10.07
C ARG A 190 -25.81 8.39 -8.76
N HIS A 191 -24.60 8.04 -8.33
CA HIS A 191 -24.35 7.32 -7.07
C HIS A 191 -24.62 8.18 -5.83
N GLN A 192 -24.48 9.50 -5.94
CA GLN A 192 -24.71 10.46 -4.84
C GLN A 192 -23.96 10.09 -3.53
N PRO A 193 -22.63 9.85 -3.56
CA PRO A 193 -21.89 9.57 -2.34
C PRO A 193 -22.00 10.75 -1.36
N GLU A 194 -22.30 10.44 -0.10
CA GLU A 194 -22.39 11.42 0.98
C GLU A 194 -21.01 11.69 1.62
N PHE A 195 -20.11 10.71 1.54
CA PHE A 195 -18.74 10.85 2.01
C PHE A 195 -17.74 10.12 1.13
N LEU A 196 -16.47 10.45 1.33
CA LEU A 196 -15.35 9.76 0.69
C LEU A 196 -14.32 9.31 1.71
N LEU A 197 -13.66 8.18 1.43
CA LEU A 197 -12.39 7.82 2.05
C LEU A 197 -11.25 8.25 1.12
N TYR A 198 -10.44 9.22 1.54
CA TYR A 198 -9.28 9.70 0.78
C TYR A 198 -8.04 8.87 1.16
N PHE A 199 -7.33 8.36 0.17
CA PHE A 199 -6.11 7.59 0.43
C PHE A 199 -4.97 7.86 -0.56
N SER A 200 -3.79 8.07 0.02
CA SER A 200 -2.52 8.16 -0.67
C SER A 200 -1.42 7.68 0.26
N ALA A 201 -0.59 6.74 -0.18
CA ALA A 201 0.53 6.20 0.59
C ALA A 201 1.52 5.45 -0.33
N PRO A 202 2.73 5.11 0.13
CA PRO A 202 3.60 4.19 -0.58
C PRO A 202 3.00 2.77 -0.68
N PRO A 203 3.38 1.96 -1.71
CA PRO A 203 2.94 0.56 -1.83
C PRO A 203 3.20 -0.25 -0.56
N GLY A 204 2.29 -1.17 -0.20
CA GLY A 204 2.39 -1.93 1.06
C GLY A 204 1.66 -1.30 2.24
N SER A 205 0.97 -0.16 2.04
CA SER A 205 0.19 0.55 3.06
C SER A 205 -1.32 0.26 2.98
N GLU A 206 -1.73 -0.72 2.18
CA GLU A 206 -3.14 -1.05 1.89
C GLU A 206 -3.94 -1.31 3.17
N TYR A 207 -3.31 -1.92 4.18
CA TYR A 207 -3.92 -2.28 5.46
C TYR A 207 -4.63 -1.09 6.15
N GLN A 208 -4.12 0.14 5.95
CA GLN A 208 -4.68 1.36 6.55
C GLN A 208 -6.11 1.63 6.07
N VAL A 209 -6.41 1.29 4.80
CA VAL A 209 -7.76 1.40 4.24
C VAL A 209 -8.57 0.15 4.56
N MET A 210 -7.98 -1.04 4.39
CA MET A 210 -8.71 -2.31 4.56
C MET A 210 -9.33 -2.45 5.95
N MET A 211 -8.66 -1.97 7.00
CA MET A 211 -9.17 -2.04 8.36
C MET A 211 -10.38 -1.12 8.64
N TRP A 212 -10.64 -0.14 7.78
CA TRP A 212 -11.74 0.82 7.94
C TRP A 212 -12.92 0.53 7.01
N LEU A 213 -12.71 -0.11 5.85
CA LEU A 213 -13.77 -0.37 4.87
C LEU A 213 -15.01 -1.05 5.48
N PRO A 214 -14.92 -2.12 6.30
CA PRO A 214 -16.11 -2.75 6.88
C PRO A 214 -16.94 -1.80 7.76
N TYR A 215 -16.27 -0.88 8.47
CA TYR A 215 -16.93 0.08 9.35
C TYR A 215 -17.54 1.24 8.57
N LEU A 216 -16.89 1.69 7.50
CA LEU A 216 -17.45 2.69 6.60
C LEU A 216 -18.69 2.17 5.87
N GLU A 217 -18.71 0.89 5.49
CA GLU A 217 -19.90 0.24 4.92
C GLU A 217 -21.06 0.18 5.94
N ARG A 218 -20.75 -0.12 7.21
CA ARG A 218 -21.74 -0.15 8.32
C ARG A 218 -22.31 1.22 8.69
N ILE A 219 -21.72 2.33 8.24
CA ILE A 219 -22.33 3.67 8.38
C ILE A 219 -23.72 3.67 7.73
N GLY A 220 -23.89 2.90 6.64
CA GLY A 220 -25.18 2.73 5.96
C GLY A 220 -25.55 3.90 5.05
N ARG A 221 -24.55 4.68 4.60
CA ARG A 221 -24.73 5.81 3.67
C ARG A 221 -23.89 5.59 2.40
N PRO A 222 -24.35 6.03 1.22
CA PRO A 222 -23.56 5.93 -0.01
C PRO A 222 -22.21 6.62 0.14
N PHE A 223 -21.13 5.95 -0.27
CA PHE A 223 -19.78 6.52 -0.23
C PHE A 223 -18.93 6.11 -1.42
N MET A 224 -17.74 6.68 -1.51
CA MET A 224 -16.72 6.29 -2.48
C MET A 224 -15.32 6.27 -1.84
N VAL A 225 -14.39 5.53 -2.44
CA VAL A 225 -12.96 5.59 -2.09
C VAL A 225 -12.22 6.37 -3.17
N LEU A 226 -11.49 7.41 -2.77
CA LEU A 226 -10.65 8.21 -3.66
C LEU A 226 -9.18 7.86 -3.42
N LEU A 227 -8.53 7.30 -4.43
CA LEU A 227 -7.14 6.90 -4.42
C LEU A 227 -6.29 7.89 -5.21
N ARG A 228 -5.09 8.21 -4.72
CA ARG A 228 -4.10 8.96 -5.51
C ARG A 228 -3.17 8.08 -6.31
N GLU A 229 -2.89 6.87 -5.82
CA GLU A 229 -1.94 5.96 -6.44
C GLU A 229 -2.67 4.77 -7.10
N PRO A 230 -2.37 4.46 -8.37
CA PRO A 230 -3.11 3.44 -9.12
C PRO A 230 -2.87 2.00 -8.64
N ASN A 231 -1.77 1.73 -7.93
CA ASN A 231 -1.45 0.39 -7.41
C ASN A 231 -2.46 -0.09 -6.37
N PHE A 232 -3.19 0.82 -5.72
CA PHE A 232 -4.19 0.47 -4.71
C PHE A 232 -5.56 0.12 -5.30
N LEU A 233 -5.82 0.40 -6.59
CA LEU A 233 -7.14 0.22 -7.19
C LEU A 233 -7.64 -1.22 -7.07
N ALA A 234 -6.84 -2.19 -7.53
CA ALA A 234 -7.22 -3.60 -7.52
C ALA A 234 -7.45 -4.15 -6.10
N PRO A 235 -6.51 -4.01 -5.14
CA PRO A 235 -6.72 -4.55 -3.80
C PRO A 235 -7.88 -3.87 -3.06
N VAL A 236 -8.05 -2.55 -3.20
CA VAL A 236 -9.16 -1.81 -2.53
C VAL A 236 -10.50 -2.17 -3.15
N ALA A 237 -10.60 -2.22 -4.48
CA ALA A 237 -11.84 -2.59 -5.16
C ALA A 237 -12.29 -4.02 -4.86
N ALA A 238 -11.36 -4.94 -4.56
CA ALA A 238 -11.68 -6.29 -4.15
C ALA A 238 -12.23 -6.38 -2.71
N ALA A 239 -12.01 -5.35 -1.89
CA ALA A 239 -12.37 -5.33 -0.47
C ALA A 239 -13.65 -4.54 -0.15
N THR A 240 -14.28 -3.92 -1.15
CA THR A 240 -15.54 -3.17 -0.97
C THR A 240 -16.40 -3.23 -2.22
N SER A 241 -17.71 -3.08 -2.05
CA SER A 241 -18.65 -2.87 -3.15
C SER A 241 -18.77 -1.40 -3.58
N ALA A 242 -18.26 -0.47 -2.77
CA ALA A 242 -18.33 0.95 -3.06
C ALA A 242 -17.48 1.34 -4.29
N PRO A 243 -17.85 2.40 -5.02
CA PRO A 243 -17.02 2.96 -6.08
C PRO A 243 -15.61 3.30 -5.60
N VAL A 244 -14.59 2.85 -6.33
CA VAL A 244 -13.18 3.18 -6.09
C VAL A 244 -12.65 3.95 -7.28
N VAL A 245 -12.19 5.19 -7.06
CA VAL A 245 -11.76 6.11 -8.12
C VAL A 245 -10.33 6.55 -7.88
N VAL A 246 -9.45 6.31 -8.86
CA VAL A 246 -8.08 6.81 -8.87
C VAL A 246 -8.04 8.18 -9.52
N CYS A 247 -7.66 9.19 -8.74
CA CYS A 247 -7.47 10.57 -9.18
C CYS A 247 -5.97 10.92 -9.11
N PRO A 248 -5.18 10.71 -10.17
CA PRO A 248 -3.73 10.95 -10.11
C PRO A 248 -3.37 12.45 -10.00
N THR A 249 -4.24 13.36 -10.45
CA THR A 249 -4.00 14.81 -10.47
C THR A 249 -4.99 15.57 -9.59
N PRO A 250 -4.68 16.80 -9.14
CA PRO A 250 -5.68 17.66 -8.48
C PRO A 250 -6.92 17.91 -9.34
N ARG A 251 -6.75 18.09 -10.65
CA ARG A 251 -7.87 18.26 -11.59
C ARG A 251 -8.81 17.05 -11.60
N SER A 252 -8.27 15.82 -11.53
CA SER A 252 -9.13 14.64 -11.46
C SER A 252 -9.84 14.48 -10.12
N ILE A 253 -9.37 15.13 -9.05
CA ILE A 253 -10.15 15.25 -7.81
C ILE A 253 -11.31 16.21 -8.03
N ASP A 254 -11.08 17.36 -8.66
CA ASP A 254 -12.14 18.33 -8.98
C ASP A 254 -13.27 17.68 -9.79
N GLU A 255 -12.93 16.77 -10.71
CA GLU A 255 -13.91 16.01 -11.51
C GLU A 255 -14.64 14.91 -10.72
N ALA A 256 -14.01 14.35 -9.68
CA ALA A 256 -14.59 13.29 -8.86
C ALA A 256 -15.44 13.81 -7.69
N LEU A 257 -15.22 15.06 -7.27
CA LEU A 257 -16.03 15.69 -6.23
C LEU A 257 -17.39 16.10 -6.79
N VAL A 258 -18.43 15.48 -6.24
CA VAL A 258 -19.83 15.72 -6.62
C VAL A 258 -20.59 16.42 -5.49
N PRO A 259 -21.64 17.20 -5.79
CA PRO A 259 -22.31 18.05 -4.79
C PRO A 259 -22.90 17.32 -3.57
N SER A 260 -23.12 16.01 -3.63
CA SER A 260 -23.65 15.21 -2.51
C SER A 260 -22.65 14.97 -1.38
N LEU A 261 -21.36 15.14 -1.65
CA LEU A 261 -20.28 14.89 -0.69
C LEU A 261 -20.28 15.96 0.40
N ARG A 262 -20.21 15.50 1.65
CA ARG A 262 -20.21 16.33 2.87
C ARG A 262 -19.02 16.05 3.78
N VAL A 263 -18.51 14.82 3.78
CA VAL A 263 -17.42 14.39 4.68
C VAL A 263 -16.30 13.72 3.89
N ALA A 264 -15.06 14.01 4.27
CA ALA A 264 -13.88 13.30 3.80
C ALA A 264 -13.14 12.65 4.98
N PHE A 265 -13.04 11.33 4.97
CA PHE A 265 -12.26 10.55 5.93
C PHE A 265 -10.82 10.34 5.45
N TYR A 266 -9.87 10.39 6.38
CA TYR A 266 -8.44 10.20 6.15
C TYR A 266 -7.87 9.21 7.17
N VAL A 267 -7.03 8.29 6.71
CA VAL A 267 -6.44 7.24 7.59
C VAL A 267 -4.97 7.49 7.92
N ASN A 268 -4.35 8.52 7.36
CA ASN A 268 -2.93 8.83 7.54
C ASN A 268 -2.65 10.33 7.37
N HIS A 269 -1.38 10.73 7.51
CA HIS A 269 -0.92 12.11 7.38
C HIS A 269 -0.10 12.34 6.11
N GLY A 270 -0.39 11.60 5.03
CA GLY A 270 0.34 11.72 3.77
C GLY A 270 0.25 13.13 3.20
N ALA A 271 1.36 13.66 2.67
CA ALA A 271 1.43 15.03 2.14
C ALA A 271 0.35 15.34 1.09
N LYS A 272 -0.04 14.34 0.28
CA LYS A 272 -1.09 14.48 -0.73
C LYS A 272 -2.49 14.67 -0.13
N ASN A 273 -2.73 14.52 1.17
CA ASN A 273 -4.03 14.79 1.80
C ASN A 273 -4.43 16.26 1.63
N SER A 274 -3.45 17.17 1.60
CA SER A 274 -3.63 18.60 1.31
C SER A 274 -4.39 18.86 0.00
N HIS A 275 -4.28 17.97 -0.99
CA HIS A 275 -4.98 18.09 -2.27
C HIS A 275 -6.51 17.95 -2.15
N SER A 276 -7.01 17.29 -1.09
CA SER A 276 -8.43 17.17 -0.79
C SER A 276 -8.87 18.10 0.35
N ILE A 277 -7.98 18.50 1.26
CA ILE A 277 -8.32 19.40 2.38
C ILE A 277 -8.69 20.81 1.89
N ARG A 278 -8.25 21.21 0.69
CA ARG A 278 -8.62 22.51 0.11
C ARG A 278 -10.12 22.70 -0.15
N PHE A 279 -10.93 21.65 -0.08
CA PHE A 279 -12.36 21.71 -0.39
C PHE A 279 -13.20 22.01 0.87
N ALA A 280 -13.24 23.28 1.26
CA ALA A 280 -13.85 23.76 2.50
C ALA A 280 -15.35 23.47 2.70
N HIS A 281 -16.05 22.94 1.70
CA HIS A 281 -17.44 22.49 1.86
C HIS A 281 -17.54 21.09 2.51
N LEU A 282 -16.42 20.36 2.57
CA LEU A 282 -16.33 19.06 3.23
C LEU A 282 -15.87 19.25 4.67
N THR A 283 -16.43 18.45 5.58
CA THR A 283 -15.82 18.24 6.90
C THR A 283 -14.71 17.19 6.76
N HIS A 284 -13.48 17.56 7.11
CA HIS A 284 -12.31 16.70 7.02
C HIS A 284 -12.05 15.99 8.35
N ILE A 285 -12.13 14.67 8.35
CA ILE A 285 -12.06 13.83 9.56
C ILE A 285 -10.88 12.85 9.48
N GLN A 286 -9.95 12.95 10.42
CA GLN A 286 -8.83 12.02 10.55
C GLN A 286 -9.20 10.83 11.44
N LEU A 287 -9.10 9.61 10.91
CA LEU A 287 -9.40 8.33 11.57
C LEU A 287 -8.17 7.61 12.14
N HIS A 288 -6.98 7.93 11.61
CA HIS A 288 -5.74 7.18 11.88
C HIS A 288 -5.80 5.72 11.40
N HIS A 289 -4.77 4.93 11.71
CA HIS A 289 -4.64 3.51 11.33
C HIS A 289 -3.97 2.67 12.44
N GLY A 290 -4.04 3.16 13.68
CA GLY A 290 -3.42 2.57 14.86
C GLY A 290 -3.32 3.59 15.97
N ASP A 291 -3.34 3.13 17.22
CA ASP A 291 -3.10 3.96 18.41
C ASP A 291 -1.91 3.37 19.18
N SER A 292 -0.90 4.17 19.49
CA SER A 292 0.27 3.71 20.27
C SER A 292 1.04 4.89 20.81
N ASP A 293 1.93 4.68 21.78
CA ASP A 293 2.74 5.77 22.36
C ASP A 293 3.97 6.14 21.52
N LYS A 294 4.04 5.69 20.26
CA LYS A 294 5.09 6.12 19.34
C LYS A 294 4.91 7.59 18.96
N ALA A 295 6.03 8.29 18.75
CA ALA A 295 6.04 9.69 18.32
C ALA A 295 5.11 10.00 17.11
N PRO A 296 5.02 9.16 16.04
CA PRO A 296 4.12 9.43 14.92
C PRO A 296 2.63 9.47 15.28
N SER A 297 2.21 8.93 16.42
CA SER A 297 0.82 8.97 16.88
C SER A 297 0.39 10.35 17.40
N ALA A 298 1.34 11.27 17.61
CA ALA A 298 1.10 12.67 17.99
C ALA A 298 1.57 13.64 16.90
N ASN A 299 1.22 13.36 15.64
CA ASN A 299 1.68 14.15 14.50
C ASN A 299 1.01 15.55 14.47
N PRO A 300 1.78 16.67 14.46
CA PRO A 300 1.24 18.03 14.36
C PRO A 300 0.36 18.28 13.13
N VAL A 301 0.57 17.54 12.04
CA VAL A 301 -0.25 17.60 10.82
C VAL A 301 -1.72 17.32 11.12
N SER A 302 -2.05 16.61 12.22
CA SER A 302 -3.45 16.36 12.61
C SER A 302 -4.25 17.65 12.83
N ALA A 303 -3.59 18.78 13.13
CA ALA A 303 -4.24 20.07 13.34
C ALA A 303 -4.96 20.61 12.08
N ILE A 304 -4.61 20.13 10.89
CA ILE A 304 -5.21 20.59 9.61
C ILE A 304 -6.64 20.08 9.42
N PHE A 305 -7.04 19.01 10.10
CA PHE A 305 -8.36 18.41 9.98
C PHE A 305 -9.38 19.15 10.86
N ASP A 306 -10.66 19.12 10.47
CA ASP A 306 -11.74 19.72 11.26
C ASP A 306 -12.03 18.88 12.50
N LYS A 307 -11.96 17.55 12.34
CA LYS A 307 -12.13 16.58 13.42
C LYS A 307 -11.06 15.49 13.38
N ILE A 308 -10.73 15.00 14.56
CA ILE A 308 -9.76 13.94 14.79
C ILE A 308 -10.46 12.89 15.64
N PHE A 309 -10.77 11.77 15.02
CA PHE A 309 -11.38 10.63 15.68
C PHE A 309 -10.28 9.81 16.34
N VAL A 310 -10.42 9.60 17.65
CA VAL A 310 -9.42 8.92 18.48
C VAL A 310 -10.05 7.79 19.27
N ALA A 311 -9.23 6.81 19.64
CA ALA A 311 -9.70 5.63 20.35
C ALA A 311 -10.15 5.93 21.78
N GLY A 312 -9.44 6.80 22.49
CA GLY A 312 -9.71 7.10 23.88
C GLY A 312 -9.02 8.38 24.34
N GLN A 313 -9.21 8.74 25.61
CA GLN A 313 -8.63 9.94 26.20
C GLN A 313 -7.09 9.93 26.17
N ALA A 314 -6.46 8.76 26.28
CA ALA A 314 -5.00 8.64 26.20
C ALA A 314 -4.42 9.20 24.89
N ALA A 315 -5.13 9.03 23.77
CA ALA A 315 -4.71 9.52 22.48
C ALA A 315 -4.69 11.06 22.43
N ILE A 316 -5.65 11.72 23.08
CA ILE A 316 -5.71 13.19 23.18
C ILE A 316 -4.55 13.69 24.03
N ASP A 317 -4.36 13.09 25.21
CA ASP A 317 -3.32 13.49 26.16
C ASP A 317 -1.91 13.31 25.57
N ARG A 318 -1.74 12.36 24.65
CA ARG A 318 -0.49 12.12 23.91
C ARG A 318 -0.06 13.33 23.09
N TYR A 319 -0.98 14.07 22.46
CA TYR A 319 -0.63 15.28 21.72
C TYR A 319 -0.01 16.33 22.63
N ALA A 320 -0.66 16.63 23.76
CA ALA A 320 -0.16 17.59 24.74
C ALA A 320 1.21 17.18 25.32
N ARG A 321 1.39 15.90 25.64
CA ARG A 321 2.67 15.37 26.16
C ARG A 321 3.83 15.54 25.17
N ASN A 322 3.54 15.51 23.88
CA ASN A 322 4.52 15.70 22.81
C ASN A 322 4.61 17.16 22.34
N GLY A 323 4.08 18.12 23.10
CA GLY A 323 4.15 19.54 22.77
C GLY A 323 3.27 19.96 21.58
N VAL A 324 2.32 19.11 21.17
CA VAL A 324 1.41 19.38 20.06
C VAL A 324 0.08 19.90 20.59
N VAL A 325 -0.17 21.18 20.36
CA VAL A 325 -1.38 21.85 20.82
C VAL A 325 -2.44 21.80 19.73
N ILE A 326 -3.53 21.07 19.99
CA ILE A 326 -4.71 21.01 19.14
C ILE A 326 -5.93 21.30 20.02
N PRO A 327 -6.87 22.16 19.59
CA PRO A 327 -8.07 22.46 20.37
C PRO A 327 -8.87 21.19 20.71
N ARG A 328 -9.32 21.06 21.96
CA ARG A 328 -9.96 19.84 22.50
C ARG A 328 -11.22 19.45 21.72
N GLU A 329 -11.95 20.44 21.22
CA GLU A 329 -13.16 20.31 20.44
C GLU A 329 -12.95 19.68 19.05
N LYS A 330 -11.70 19.64 18.55
CA LYS A 330 -11.38 18.88 17.35
C LYS A 330 -11.39 17.38 17.59
N PHE A 331 -11.19 16.92 18.83
CA PHE A 331 -11.12 15.49 19.14
C PHE A 331 -12.49 14.90 19.45
N ALA A 332 -12.81 13.78 18.81
CA ALA A 332 -13.93 12.92 19.14
C ALA A 332 -13.43 11.55 19.57
N ILE A 333 -13.82 11.10 20.76
CA ILE A 333 -13.51 9.74 21.24
C ILE A 333 -14.55 8.81 20.65
N VAL A 334 -14.12 7.88 19.80
CA VAL A 334 -15.01 6.98 19.04
C VAL A 334 -14.67 5.51 19.23
N GLY A 335 -13.69 5.20 20.08
CA GLY A 335 -13.16 3.86 20.22
C GLY A 335 -12.31 3.46 19.02
N ARG A 336 -12.01 2.16 18.95
CA ARG A 336 -11.24 1.55 17.86
C ARG A 336 -11.99 0.37 17.29
N PRO A 337 -12.99 0.57 16.41
CA PRO A 337 -13.97 -0.45 16.03
C PRO A 337 -13.36 -1.81 15.64
N GLN A 338 -12.14 -1.80 15.07
CA GLN A 338 -11.36 -2.98 14.68
C GLN A 338 -11.11 -3.99 15.82
N VAL A 339 -11.20 -3.57 17.08
CA VAL A 339 -11.03 -4.46 18.24
C VAL A 339 -12.32 -5.16 18.66
N GLU A 340 -13.49 -4.85 18.07
CA GLU A 340 -14.78 -5.42 18.49
C GLU A 340 -14.82 -6.96 18.42
N SER A 341 -13.99 -7.55 17.54
CA SER A 341 -13.88 -9.00 17.34
C SER A 341 -12.90 -9.68 18.29
N ILE A 342 -12.21 -8.92 19.14
CA ILE A 342 -11.35 -9.44 20.18
C ILE A 342 -12.23 -9.87 21.38
N ALA A 343 -12.09 -11.13 21.77
CA ALA A 343 -12.77 -11.69 22.91
C ALA A 343 -12.21 -11.10 24.21
N VAL A 344 -13.10 -10.51 24.99
CA VAL A 344 -12.81 -9.94 26.31
C VAL A 344 -12.90 -11.04 27.35
N THR A 345 -11.90 -11.15 28.24
CA THR A 345 -11.90 -12.14 29.33
C THR A 345 -11.34 -11.55 30.63
N ARG A 346 -11.86 -12.05 31.76
CA ARG A 346 -11.33 -11.84 33.12
C ARG A 346 -10.81 -13.13 33.75
N GLU A 347 -10.73 -14.20 32.96
CA GLU A 347 -10.25 -15.48 33.48
C GLU A 347 -8.75 -15.39 33.78
N PRO A 348 -8.32 -15.65 35.02
CA PRO A 348 -6.91 -15.57 35.38
C PRO A 348 -6.07 -16.59 34.59
N ILE A 349 -4.95 -16.14 34.02
CA ILE A 349 -4.07 -17.00 33.21
C ILE A 349 -3.52 -18.21 33.99
N ARG A 350 -3.35 -18.08 35.32
CA ARG A 350 -2.89 -19.19 36.18
C ARG A 350 -3.85 -20.38 36.22
N GLU A 351 -5.14 -20.16 35.94
CA GLU A 351 -6.19 -21.19 35.97
C GLU A 351 -6.27 -21.96 34.64
N ARG A 352 -5.54 -21.50 33.61
CA ARG A 352 -5.48 -22.16 32.30
C ARG A 352 -4.60 -23.40 32.35
N ALA A 353 -5.16 -24.53 31.90
CA ALA A 353 -4.41 -25.79 31.72
C ALA A 353 -3.30 -25.66 30.65
N GLU A 354 -3.57 -24.92 29.56
CA GLU A 354 -2.57 -24.58 28.54
C GLU A 354 -2.40 -23.07 28.48
N LYS A 355 -1.15 -22.61 28.60
CA LYS A 355 -0.81 -21.18 28.50
C LYS A 355 -0.26 -20.90 27.11
N VAL A 356 -0.97 -20.10 26.34
CA VAL A 356 -0.57 -19.69 24.99
C VAL A 356 -0.07 -18.24 25.05
N VAL A 357 1.15 -17.98 24.58
CA VAL A 357 1.75 -16.64 24.59
C VAL A 357 1.93 -16.15 23.17
N LEU A 358 1.35 -15.00 22.86
CA LEU A 358 1.58 -14.31 21.60
C LEU A 358 2.84 -13.45 21.73
N TYR A 359 3.86 -13.72 20.92
CA TYR A 359 5.05 -12.88 20.80
C TYR A 359 5.01 -12.11 19.48
N THR A 360 5.02 -10.78 19.56
CA THR A 360 4.87 -9.87 18.39
C THR A 360 6.03 -8.87 18.30
N PRO A 361 7.24 -9.32 17.90
CA PRO A 361 8.34 -8.40 17.72
C PRO A 361 8.05 -7.43 16.57
N THR A 362 8.41 -6.17 16.78
CA THR A 362 8.40 -5.11 15.77
C THR A 362 9.57 -5.28 14.79
N TRP A 363 9.77 -4.31 13.92
CA TRP A 363 10.89 -4.27 12.98
C TRP A 363 11.75 -3.05 13.31
N THR A 364 12.98 -3.01 12.79
CA THR A 364 14.00 -2.01 13.15
C THR A 364 13.69 -0.57 12.73
N GLY A 365 12.51 -0.31 12.14
CA GLY A 365 12.17 1.00 11.61
C GLY A 365 13.03 1.42 10.42
N HIS A 366 12.73 2.63 9.90
CA HIS A 366 13.59 3.29 8.91
C HIS A 366 14.72 4.10 9.55
N HIS A 367 14.58 4.44 10.83
CA HIS A 367 15.49 5.30 11.59
C HIS A 367 15.74 4.68 12.97
N ALA A 368 16.92 4.94 13.53
CA ALA A 368 17.37 4.32 14.79
C ALA A 368 16.56 4.78 16.01
N ASP A 369 16.02 6.00 15.99
CA ASP A 369 15.18 6.61 17.03
C ASP A 369 13.79 5.96 17.16
N VAL A 370 13.42 5.07 16.21
CA VAL A 370 12.18 4.29 16.24
C VAL A 370 12.43 2.77 16.20
N ASP A 371 13.66 2.33 16.48
CA ASP A 371 14.00 0.90 16.59
C ASP A 371 13.64 0.35 17.98
N TYR A 372 12.42 -0.15 18.10
CA TYR A 372 11.94 -0.83 19.31
C TYR A 372 12.08 -2.36 19.24
N CYS A 373 12.82 -2.89 18.27
CA CYS A 373 12.80 -4.32 17.92
C CYS A 373 13.40 -5.21 19.02
N SER A 374 12.64 -6.17 19.54
CA SER A 374 13.13 -7.15 20.52
C SER A 374 13.79 -8.41 19.96
N LEU A 375 13.85 -8.57 18.63
CA LEU A 375 14.51 -9.75 18.02
C LEU A 375 15.94 -10.03 18.52
N PRO A 376 16.79 -9.04 18.86
CA PRO A 376 18.10 -9.30 19.44
C PRO A 376 18.09 -10.10 20.75
N VAL A 377 17.02 -10.03 21.53
CA VAL A 377 16.82 -10.73 22.80
C VAL A 377 15.73 -11.80 22.73
N GLY A 378 15.15 -12.00 21.55
CA GLY A 378 14.01 -12.89 21.34
C GLY A 378 14.30 -14.35 21.66
N GLU A 379 15.55 -14.83 21.49
CA GLU A 379 15.89 -16.23 21.77
C GLU A 379 15.83 -16.50 23.28
N THR A 380 16.41 -15.62 24.10
CA THR A 380 16.35 -15.70 25.56
C THR A 380 14.90 -15.67 26.04
N LEU A 381 14.10 -14.73 25.53
CA LEU A 381 12.68 -14.62 25.84
C LEU A 381 11.90 -15.89 25.48
N VAL A 382 12.06 -16.39 24.25
CA VAL A 382 11.36 -17.58 23.78
C VAL A 382 11.74 -18.79 24.63
N ARG A 383 13.02 -18.97 24.98
CA ARG A 383 13.45 -20.07 25.86
C ARG A 383 12.80 -19.96 27.25
N GLY A 384 12.82 -18.79 27.87
CA GLY A 384 12.18 -18.58 29.18
C GLY A 384 10.66 -18.85 29.17
N LEU A 385 9.99 -18.62 28.04
CA LEU A 385 8.59 -18.99 27.82
C LEU A 385 8.41 -20.51 27.67
N LEU A 386 9.31 -21.19 26.94
CA LEU A 386 9.25 -22.63 26.74
C LEU A 386 9.55 -23.40 28.04
N ASP A 387 10.49 -22.93 28.85
CA ASP A 387 10.84 -23.52 30.15
C ASP A 387 9.66 -23.50 31.13
N ARG A 388 8.72 -22.58 30.95
CA ARG A 388 7.44 -22.48 31.69
C ARG A 388 6.30 -23.27 31.05
N GLY A 389 6.61 -24.13 30.07
CA GLY A 389 5.64 -25.02 29.42
C GLY A 389 4.62 -24.30 28.55
N THR A 390 4.91 -23.09 28.06
CA THR A 390 3.95 -22.31 27.25
C THR A 390 3.97 -22.70 25.77
N THR A 391 2.83 -22.52 25.11
CA THR A 391 2.70 -22.59 23.65
C THR A 391 2.87 -21.19 23.04
N VAL A 392 3.96 -20.96 22.30
CA VAL A 392 4.22 -19.67 21.66
C VAL A 392 3.56 -19.54 20.28
N ILE A 393 2.86 -18.41 20.05
CA ILE A 393 2.49 -17.89 18.73
C ILE A 393 3.47 -16.76 18.40
N LEU A 394 4.39 -16.97 17.46
CA LEU A 394 5.36 -15.97 17.01
C LEU A 394 4.84 -15.26 15.74
N ARG A 395 4.41 -14.01 15.88
CA ARG A 395 3.92 -13.18 14.77
C ARG A 395 4.77 -11.92 14.62
N ALA A 396 5.85 -12.02 13.84
CA ALA A 396 6.71 -10.89 13.52
C ALA A 396 6.06 -9.88 12.56
N HIS A 397 6.51 -8.63 12.62
CA HIS A 397 6.06 -7.58 11.70
C HIS A 397 6.38 -7.93 10.22
N PRO A 398 5.50 -7.62 9.24
CA PRO A 398 5.75 -7.95 7.83
C PRO A 398 7.05 -7.40 7.26
N TYR A 399 7.53 -6.27 7.80
CA TYR A 399 8.76 -5.60 7.36
C TYR A 399 10.04 -6.14 8.03
N THR A 400 9.94 -7.08 8.96
CA THR A 400 11.12 -7.68 9.62
C THR A 400 12.15 -8.22 8.61
N SER A 401 11.68 -8.77 7.49
CA SER A 401 12.54 -9.30 6.43
C SER A 401 13.31 -8.25 5.62
N GLN A 402 12.99 -6.96 5.76
CA GLN A 402 13.71 -5.87 5.08
C GLN A 402 15.11 -5.68 5.67
N ASN A 403 15.32 -6.03 6.95
CA ASN A 403 16.61 -6.00 7.62
C ASN A 403 17.21 -7.43 7.66
N PRO A 404 18.38 -7.68 7.03
CA PRO A 404 18.99 -9.01 7.02
C PRO A 404 19.34 -9.57 8.41
N ALA A 405 19.71 -8.72 9.37
CA ALA A 405 20.00 -9.16 10.74
C ALA A 405 18.72 -9.63 11.44
N SER A 406 17.65 -8.84 11.35
CA SER A 406 16.34 -9.19 11.89
C SER A 406 15.76 -10.44 11.22
N ALA A 407 15.96 -10.62 9.91
CA ALA A 407 15.56 -11.84 9.22
C ALA A 407 16.28 -13.09 9.76
N ARG A 408 17.58 -13.00 10.05
CA ARG A 408 18.34 -14.10 10.67
C ARG A 408 17.88 -14.40 12.09
N GLN A 409 17.63 -13.36 12.88
CA GLN A 409 17.12 -13.51 14.26
C GLN A 409 15.74 -14.16 14.25
N LEU A 410 14.83 -13.72 13.38
CA LEU A 410 13.51 -14.34 13.23
C LEU A 410 13.61 -15.82 12.83
N ALA A 411 14.46 -16.15 11.85
CA ALA A 411 14.67 -17.53 11.43
C ALA A 411 15.21 -18.41 12.57
N ARG A 412 16.07 -17.84 13.43
CA ARG A 412 16.57 -18.53 14.62
C ARG A 412 15.45 -18.82 15.63
N LEU A 413 14.54 -17.88 15.86
CA LEU A 413 13.39 -18.12 16.75
C LEU A 413 12.46 -19.21 16.20
N GLU A 414 12.17 -19.17 14.89
CA GLU A 414 11.37 -20.20 14.22
C GLU A 414 12.01 -21.59 14.35
N GLN A 415 13.35 -21.66 14.23
CA GLN A 415 14.10 -22.90 14.46
C GLN A 415 13.95 -23.40 15.90
N VAL A 416 14.13 -22.54 16.91
CA VAL A 416 13.98 -22.92 18.33
C VAL A 416 12.58 -23.47 18.61
N LEU A 417 11.53 -22.83 18.06
CA LEU A 417 10.16 -23.29 18.21
C LEU A 417 9.90 -24.61 17.46
N ALA A 418 10.52 -24.82 16.29
CA ALA A 418 10.41 -26.06 15.54
C ALA A 418 11.09 -27.24 16.27
N GLU A 419 12.29 -27.01 16.80
CA GLU A 419 13.03 -27.99 17.61
C GLU A 419 12.23 -28.39 18.86
N HIS A 420 11.70 -27.41 19.59
CA HIS A 420 10.88 -27.68 20.77
C HIS A 420 9.57 -28.42 20.43
N ARG A 421 8.90 -28.05 19.33
CA ARG A 421 7.72 -28.79 18.83
C ARG A 421 8.07 -30.25 18.55
N ALA A 422 9.19 -30.51 17.88
CA ALA A 422 9.62 -31.87 17.56
C ALA A 422 9.95 -32.69 18.82
N ALA A 423 10.55 -32.07 19.84
CA ALA A 423 10.92 -32.73 21.09
C ALA A 423 9.73 -33.01 22.02
N THR A 424 8.71 -32.13 22.05
CA THR A 424 7.63 -32.17 23.07
C THR A 424 6.23 -32.43 22.51
N GLY A 425 6.04 -32.33 21.19
CA GLY A 425 4.72 -32.37 20.56
C GLY A 425 3.88 -31.09 20.70
N ARG A 426 4.38 -30.05 21.37
CA ARG A 426 3.65 -28.81 21.62
C ARG A 426 3.41 -27.99 20.35
N GLN A 427 2.17 -27.56 20.14
CA GLN A 427 1.71 -26.94 18.87
C GLN A 427 1.95 -25.43 18.81
N HIS A 428 3.21 -24.99 18.79
CA HIS A 428 3.56 -23.60 18.50
C HIS A 428 2.97 -23.11 17.17
N VAL A 429 2.89 -21.80 16.93
CA VAL A 429 2.49 -21.25 15.61
C VAL A 429 3.47 -20.16 15.20
N PHE A 430 4.07 -20.27 14.02
CA PHE A 430 5.10 -19.33 13.54
C PHE A 430 5.16 -19.31 12.00
N GLY A 431 6.04 -18.50 11.42
CA GLY A 431 6.21 -18.41 9.97
C GLY A 431 4.95 -17.92 9.25
N ALA A 432 4.69 -18.49 8.07
CA ALA A 432 3.55 -18.10 7.23
C ALA A 432 2.19 -18.37 7.91
N ASP A 433 2.10 -19.37 8.78
CA ASP A 433 0.86 -19.70 9.49
C ASP A 433 0.48 -18.55 10.44
N ALA A 434 1.43 -18.11 11.27
CA ALA A 434 1.22 -16.98 12.17
C ALA A 434 1.12 -15.65 11.44
N ALA A 435 1.90 -15.42 10.38
CA ALA A 435 2.03 -14.09 9.75
C ALA A 435 1.02 -13.82 8.62
N ARG A 436 0.52 -14.87 7.93
CA ARG A 436 -0.32 -14.73 6.73
C ARG A 436 -1.64 -15.48 6.78
N LYS A 437 -1.69 -16.65 7.41
CA LYS A 437 -2.92 -17.47 7.46
C LYS A 437 -3.86 -17.06 8.60
N MET A 438 -3.31 -16.55 9.69
CA MET A 438 -4.09 -15.96 10.78
C MET A 438 -4.12 -14.43 10.66
N THR A 439 -5.22 -13.83 11.06
CA THR A 439 -5.34 -12.40 11.35
C THR A 439 -4.72 -12.08 12.72
N LEU A 440 -4.41 -10.82 12.98
CA LEU A 440 -3.93 -10.40 14.30
C LEU A 440 -4.96 -10.73 15.39
N VAL A 441 -6.25 -10.44 15.13
CA VAL A 441 -7.36 -10.72 16.05
C VAL A 441 -7.43 -12.21 16.41
N GLU A 442 -7.27 -13.12 15.44
CA GLU A 442 -7.25 -14.55 15.74
C GLU A 442 -6.07 -14.94 16.63
N CYS A 443 -4.88 -14.34 16.42
CA CYS A 443 -3.74 -14.54 17.32
C CYS A 443 -4.04 -14.01 18.74
N VAL A 444 -4.69 -12.85 18.86
CA VAL A 444 -5.10 -12.29 20.16
C VAL A 444 -6.12 -13.20 20.86
N ASN A 445 -7.12 -13.69 20.13
CA ASN A 445 -8.17 -14.54 20.69
C ASN A 445 -7.63 -15.89 21.17
N ARG A 446 -6.66 -16.48 20.45
CA ARG A 446 -6.02 -17.75 20.81
C ARG A 446 -4.95 -17.65 21.90
N SER A 447 -4.45 -16.45 22.23
CA SER A 447 -3.43 -16.27 23.26
C SER A 447 -4.04 -15.95 24.63
N HIS A 448 -3.27 -16.20 25.68
CA HIS A 448 -3.62 -15.90 27.08
C HIS A 448 -2.74 -14.77 27.65
N ALA A 449 -1.55 -14.57 27.10
CA ALA A 449 -0.71 -13.40 27.36
C ALA A 449 -0.01 -12.90 26.08
N LEU A 450 0.44 -11.66 26.10
CA LEU A 450 1.23 -11.04 25.03
C LEU A 450 2.63 -10.68 25.52
N VAL A 451 3.64 -10.90 24.69
CA VAL A 451 4.90 -10.17 24.75
C VAL A 451 5.06 -9.38 23.46
N SER A 452 5.33 -8.09 23.58
CA SER A 452 5.50 -7.21 22.41
C SER A 452 6.57 -6.16 22.70
N ASP A 453 6.80 -5.32 21.70
CA ASP A 453 7.61 -4.12 21.82
C ASP A 453 6.69 -2.90 21.91
N VAL A 454 7.22 -1.69 21.93
CA VAL A 454 6.39 -0.48 21.75
C VAL A 454 5.66 -0.59 20.40
N SER A 455 4.34 -0.81 20.44
CA SER A 455 3.55 -1.21 19.27
C SER A 455 2.06 -0.92 19.45
N ALA A 456 1.37 -0.60 18.35
CA ALA A 456 -0.09 -0.53 18.32
C ALA A 456 -0.77 -1.91 18.53
N VAL A 457 0.00 -3.00 18.50
CA VAL A 457 -0.53 -4.33 18.88
C VAL A 457 -0.90 -4.36 20.36
N ILE A 458 -0.16 -3.65 21.23
CA ILE A 458 -0.46 -3.65 22.68
C ILE A 458 -1.78 -2.93 22.95
N SER A 459 -2.03 -1.80 22.31
CA SER A 459 -3.29 -1.07 22.49
C SER A 459 -4.49 -1.87 21.98
N ASP A 460 -4.33 -2.66 20.92
CA ASP A 460 -5.35 -3.60 20.45
C ASP A 460 -5.55 -4.75 21.44
N TYR A 461 -4.45 -5.33 21.93
CA TYR A 461 -4.46 -6.45 22.88
C TYR A 461 -5.09 -6.05 24.22
N LEU A 462 -4.89 -4.80 24.64
CA LEU A 462 -5.47 -4.22 25.84
C LEU A 462 -7.00 -4.37 25.87
N TYR A 463 -7.66 -4.39 24.70
CA TYR A 463 -9.10 -4.63 24.64
C TYR A 463 -9.53 -5.98 25.23
N SER A 464 -8.69 -7.01 25.09
CA SER A 464 -8.97 -8.37 25.56
C SER A 464 -9.00 -8.50 27.09
N GLY A 465 -8.38 -7.55 27.82
CA GLY A 465 -8.16 -7.61 29.26
C GLY A 465 -6.99 -8.50 29.71
N LYS A 466 -6.43 -9.30 28.79
CA LYS A 466 -5.37 -10.28 29.06
C LYS A 466 -4.02 -9.60 29.41
N PRO A 467 -3.18 -10.23 30.25
CA PRO A 467 -1.88 -9.68 30.64
C PRO A 467 -0.90 -9.56 29.46
N TYR A 468 -0.03 -8.56 29.52
CA TYR A 468 1.03 -8.37 28.52
C TYR A 468 2.33 -7.83 29.12
N ALA A 469 3.43 -8.11 28.43
CA ALA A 469 4.74 -7.54 28.67
C ALA A 469 5.24 -6.73 27.47
N VAL A 470 6.00 -5.67 27.75
CA VAL A 470 6.60 -4.76 26.78
C VAL A 470 8.10 -4.77 26.94
N THR A 471 8.84 -4.89 25.85
CA THR A 471 10.31 -4.82 25.89
C THR A 471 10.80 -3.37 25.85
N ASP A 472 11.62 -3.00 26.83
CA ASP A 472 12.37 -1.76 26.82
C ASP A 472 13.63 -1.93 25.97
N ARG A 473 13.52 -1.62 24.68
CA ARG A 473 14.64 -1.67 23.73
C ARG A 473 15.39 -0.35 23.60
N VAL A 474 14.89 0.71 24.23
CA VAL A 474 15.55 2.02 24.27
C VAL A 474 16.45 2.18 25.50
N GLY A 475 16.30 1.32 26.51
CA GLY A 475 17.16 1.29 27.70
C GLY A 475 16.86 2.39 28.71
N GLU A 476 15.59 2.82 28.79
CA GLU A 476 15.15 3.88 29.71
C GLU A 476 14.90 3.37 31.14
N GLY A 477 14.83 2.06 31.34
CA GLY A 477 14.66 1.44 32.65
C GLY A 477 13.40 1.94 33.36
N GLU A 478 13.57 2.55 34.54
CA GLU A 478 12.45 3.08 35.32
C GLU A 478 11.71 4.25 34.62
N GLN A 479 12.38 4.97 33.71
CA GLN A 479 11.77 6.08 32.98
C GLN A 479 10.89 5.62 31.80
N PHE A 480 10.99 4.34 31.41
CA PHE A 480 10.31 3.80 30.24
C PHE A 480 8.78 4.04 30.26
N VAL A 481 8.15 3.93 31.42
CA VAL A 481 6.70 4.14 31.58
C VAL A 481 6.31 5.62 31.42
N GLN A 482 7.22 6.57 31.60
CA GLN A 482 6.95 7.99 31.37
C GLN A 482 6.87 8.30 29.87
N SER A 483 7.81 7.73 29.10
CA SER A 483 7.85 7.83 27.64
C SER A 483 6.74 7.02 26.96
N PHE A 484 6.45 5.82 27.49
CA PHE A 484 5.45 4.90 26.97
C PHE A 484 4.43 4.49 28.06
N PRO A 485 3.46 5.35 28.42
CA PRO A 485 2.54 5.07 29.53
C PRO A 485 1.70 3.82 29.41
N LEU A 486 1.45 3.33 28.19
CA LEU A 486 0.81 2.04 27.98
C LEU A 486 1.60 0.88 28.62
N ALA A 487 2.92 1.01 28.78
CA ALA A 487 3.72 0.01 29.49
C ALA A 487 3.37 -0.07 30.99
N GLY A 488 2.81 0.98 31.58
CA GLY A 488 2.47 1.03 33.01
C GLY A 488 1.32 0.11 33.44
N SER A 489 0.53 -0.41 32.49
CA SER A 489 -0.50 -1.43 32.75
C SER A 489 -0.10 -2.85 32.33
N GLY A 490 1.17 -3.04 31.97
CA GLY A 490 1.78 -4.33 31.70
C GLY A 490 3.13 -4.44 32.41
N TYR A 491 3.88 -5.48 32.04
CA TYR A 491 5.20 -5.74 32.64
C TYR A 491 6.32 -5.27 31.72
N VAL A 492 7.31 -4.55 32.24
CA VAL A 492 8.45 -4.08 31.45
C VAL A 492 9.59 -5.09 31.50
N LEU A 493 9.95 -5.65 30.35
CA LEU A 493 11.14 -6.48 30.17
C LEU A 493 12.34 -5.61 29.85
N ARG A 494 13.38 -5.66 30.66
CA ARG A 494 14.61 -4.88 30.48
C ARG A 494 15.36 -5.32 29.22
N SER A 495 16.16 -4.42 28.66
CA SER A 495 16.92 -4.66 27.43
C SER A 495 17.94 -5.80 27.55
N ASP A 496 18.40 -6.10 28.76
CA ASP A 496 19.37 -7.15 29.11
C ASP A 496 18.70 -8.46 29.56
N MET A 497 17.36 -8.51 29.64
CA MET A 497 16.58 -9.63 30.16
C MET A 497 16.90 -10.00 31.63
N SER A 498 17.52 -9.10 32.40
CA SER A 498 17.88 -9.35 33.81
C SER A 498 16.69 -9.65 34.73
N ASN A 499 15.50 -9.18 34.34
CA ASN A 499 14.24 -9.39 35.07
C ASN A 499 13.28 -10.35 34.37
N LEU A 500 13.77 -11.18 33.44
CA LEU A 500 12.93 -12.06 32.63
C LEU A 500 12.07 -13.00 33.47
N ASP A 501 12.69 -13.66 34.45
CA ASP A 501 11.98 -14.67 35.25
C ASP A 501 10.88 -14.05 36.11
N ASP A 502 11.19 -12.98 36.85
CA ASP A 502 10.21 -12.25 37.66
C ASP A 502 9.02 -11.74 36.82
N VAL A 503 9.29 -11.24 35.62
CA VAL A 503 8.24 -10.77 34.70
C VAL A 503 7.40 -11.92 34.18
N LEU A 504 8.01 -13.01 33.73
CA LEU A 504 7.26 -14.15 33.19
C LEU A 504 6.43 -14.84 34.28
N ASP A 505 6.92 -14.91 35.51
CA ASP A 505 6.19 -15.50 36.64
C ASP A 505 4.95 -14.68 37.01
N GLN A 506 5.05 -13.35 36.99
CA GLN A 506 3.89 -12.48 37.19
C GLN A 506 2.92 -12.52 36.00
N LEU A 507 3.46 -12.43 34.77
CA LEU A 507 2.69 -12.44 33.52
C LEU A 507 1.87 -13.72 33.34
N LEU A 508 2.40 -14.87 33.77
CA LEU A 508 1.80 -16.19 33.61
C LEU A 508 1.19 -16.75 34.91
N GLY A 509 1.23 -15.97 35.99
CA GLY A 509 0.87 -16.35 37.35
C GLY A 509 -0.19 -15.46 37.96
N THR A 510 0.18 -14.69 38.99
CA THR A 510 -0.76 -13.94 39.85
C THR A 510 -1.36 -12.71 39.19
N ASP A 511 -0.67 -12.12 38.20
CA ASP A 511 -1.11 -10.97 37.44
C ASP A 511 -1.65 -9.77 38.28
N PRO A 512 -0.83 -9.17 39.17
CA PRO A 512 -1.28 -8.07 40.04
C PRO A 512 -1.71 -6.80 39.31
N LEU A 513 -1.41 -6.66 38.01
CA LEU A 513 -1.73 -5.49 37.20
C LEU A 513 -3.11 -5.54 36.53
N GLU A 514 -3.94 -6.54 36.83
CA GLU A 514 -5.27 -6.70 36.22
C GLU A 514 -6.13 -5.44 36.30
N GLU A 515 -6.32 -4.89 37.50
CA GLU A 515 -7.19 -3.73 37.70
C GLU A 515 -6.63 -2.47 37.00
N THR A 516 -5.32 -2.22 37.11
CA THR A 516 -4.64 -1.13 36.40
C THR A 516 -4.83 -1.24 34.88
N ARG A 517 -4.82 -2.47 34.35
CA ARG A 517 -5.04 -2.74 32.93
C ARG A 517 -6.48 -2.50 32.49
N TRP A 518 -7.47 -2.81 33.33
CA TRP A 518 -8.86 -2.45 33.05
C TRP A 518 -9.09 -0.94 33.00
N GLN A 519 -8.50 -0.19 33.93
CA GLN A 519 -8.58 1.27 33.94
C GLN A 519 -7.89 1.86 32.69
N THR A 520 -6.74 1.30 32.33
CA THR A 520 -5.98 1.74 31.15
C THR A 520 -6.72 1.40 29.86
N ARG A 521 -7.40 0.25 29.78
CA ARG A 521 -8.28 -0.13 28.67
C ARG A 521 -9.32 0.95 28.42
N THR A 522 -10.07 1.36 29.43
CA THR A 522 -11.06 2.44 29.30
C THR A 522 -10.43 3.76 28.85
N ARG A 523 -9.23 4.09 29.37
CA ARG A 523 -8.54 5.33 29.00
C ARG A 523 -8.03 5.34 27.56
N TYR A 524 -7.54 4.22 27.03
CA TYR A 524 -7.01 4.12 25.66
C TYR A 524 -8.08 3.83 24.60
N LEU A 525 -9.14 3.12 24.96
CA LEU A 525 -10.13 2.59 24.02
C LEU A 525 -11.56 3.13 24.25
N GLY A 526 -11.75 3.97 25.27
CA GLY A 526 -13.05 4.49 25.65
C GLY A 526 -13.90 3.47 26.42
N ASP A 527 -15.00 3.97 26.98
CA ASP A 527 -15.97 3.16 27.73
C ASP A 527 -17.20 2.89 26.87
N PHE A 528 -17.07 1.99 25.91
CA PHE A 528 -18.17 1.58 25.04
C PHE A 528 -18.61 0.15 25.37
N PRO A 529 -19.92 -0.17 25.31
CA PRO A 529 -20.39 -1.54 25.52
C PRO A 529 -19.77 -2.50 24.50
N ALA A 530 -19.27 -3.65 24.95
CA ALA A 530 -18.53 -4.57 24.08
C ALA A 530 -19.36 -5.08 22.89
N GLN A 531 -20.67 -5.26 23.06
CA GLN A 531 -21.60 -5.77 22.04
C GLN A 531 -21.87 -4.75 20.93
N THR A 532 -21.73 -3.46 21.22
CA THR A 532 -22.02 -2.34 20.32
C THR A 532 -20.82 -1.40 20.20
N TYR A 533 -19.61 -1.92 20.42
CA TYR A 533 -18.41 -1.10 20.59
C TYR A 533 -18.12 -0.22 19.37
N ALA A 534 -18.38 -0.72 18.16
CA ALA A 534 -18.22 0.05 16.92
C ALA A 534 -19.23 1.20 16.76
N ASP A 535 -20.35 1.19 17.49
CA ASP A 535 -21.39 2.22 17.37
C ASP A 535 -20.88 3.59 17.78
N GLY A 536 -19.89 3.66 18.68
CA GLY A 536 -19.19 4.92 19.01
C GLY A 536 -18.62 5.63 17.79
N PHE A 537 -18.05 4.88 16.84
CA PHE A 537 -17.61 5.41 15.55
C PHE A 537 -18.77 5.67 14.59
N LEU A 538 -19.71 4.73 14.48
CA LEU A 538 -20.80 4.83 13.51
C LEU A 538 -21.70 6.04 13.79
N ASP A 539 -22.03 6.28 15.05
CA ASP A 539 -22.91 7.36 15.47
C ASP A 539 -22.22 8.72 15.36
N GLU A 540 -20.95 8.81 15.74
CA GLU A 540 -20.15 10.01 15.54
C GLU A 540 -20.02 10.34 14.05
N ALA A 541 -19.73 9.35 13.20
CA ALA A 541 -19.65 9.53 11.76
C ALA A 541 -21.00 10.01 11.15
N ARG A 542 -22.12 9.37 11.52
CA ARG A 542 -23.47 9.74 11.06
C ARG A 542 -23.84 11.17 11.43
N ARG A 543 -23.56 11.59 12.67
CA ARG A 543 -23.84 12.96 13.12
C ARG A 543 -23.11 14.02 12.28
N HIS A 544 -21.90 13.76 11.79
CA HIS A 544 -21.22 14.69 10.87
C HIS A 544 -21.86 14.71 9.47
N LEU A 545 -22.35 13.58 8.99
CA LEU A 545 -23.09 13.51 7.73
C LEU A 545 -24.42 14.26 7.83
N ASP A 546 -25.13 14.11 8.94
CA ASP A 546 -26.43 14.74 9.18
C ASP A 546 -26.29 16.25 9.43
N ALA A 547 -25.26 16.71 10.15
CA ALA A 547 -24.99 18.14 10.35
C ALA A 547 -24.75 18.89 9.02
N GLY A 548 -24.12 18.23 8.04
CA GLY A 548 -23.93 18.77 6.70
C GLY A 548 -25.24 18.90 5.89
N ALA A 549 -26.31 18.19 6.26
CA ALA A 549 -27.61 18.27 5.57
C ALA A 549 -28.35 19.59 5.88
N GLY A 550 -28.15 20.17 7.07
CA GLY A 550 -28.79 21.42 7.50
C GLY A 550 -28.12 22.70 6.95
N ALA A 551 -26.85 22.63 6.53
CA ALA A 551 -26.07 23.77 6.04
C ALA A 551 -26.15 23.98 4.51
N SER A 552 -27.01 23.25 3.80
CA SER A 552 -27.16 23.27 2.33
C SER A 552 -27.77 24.58 1.75
N ALA A 553 -27.50 25.73 2.35
CA ALA A 553 -27.58 27.00 1.63
C ALA A 553 -26.22 27.26 0.97
N VAL A 554 -25.99 26.62 -0.18
CA VAL A 554 -24.88 26.99 -1.07
C VAL A 554 -25.01 28.49 -1.36
N PRO A 555 -23.98 29.32 -1.11
CA PRO A 555 -24.03 30.73 -1.50
C PRO A 555 -24.23 30.80 -3.01
N ALA A 556 -25.24 31.53 -3.46
CA ALA A 556 -25.47 31.77 -4.88
C ALA A 556 -24.17 32.31 -5.53
N PRO A 557 -23.81 31.87 -6.75
CA PRO A 557 -22.66 32.40 -7.45
C PRO A 557 -22.77 33.93 -7.52
N ARG A 558 -21.72 34.64 -7.10
CA ARG A 558 -21.67 36.10 -7.23
C ARG A 558 -21.94 36.46 -8.69
N PRO A 559 -22.91 37.36 -8.97
CA PRO A 559 -23.15 37.81 -10.34
C PRO A 559 -21.85 38.40 -10.89
N ALA A 560 -21.57 38.08 -12.16
CA ALA A 560 -20.42 38.64 -12.87
C ALA A 560 -20.48 40.18 -12.80
N PRO A 561 -19.33 40.86 -12.64
CA PRO A 561 -19.31 42.31 -12.73
C PRO A 561 -19.88 42.72 -14.10
N VAL A 562 -20.93 43.53 -14.06
CA VAL A 562 -21.54 44.15 -15.25
C VAL A 562 -20.47 45.04 -15.89
N PRO A 563 -20.35 45.04 -17.23
CA PRO A 563 -19.24 45.65 -17.98
C PRO A 563 -18.98 47.12 -17.69
#